data_AF-A0AA94EMS4-F1
#
_entry.id   AF-A0AA94EMS4-F1
#
_cell.length_a   1.000
_cell.length_b   1.000
_cell.length_c   1.000
_cell.angle_alpha   90.00
_cell.angle_beta   90.00
_cell.angle_gamma   90.00
#
_symmetry.space_group_name_H-M   'P 1'
#
loop_
_entity.id
_entity.type
_entity.pdbx_description
1 polymer ?
#
loop_
_entity_poly.entity_id
_entity_poly.type
_entity_poly.pdbx_seq_one_letter_code
_entity_poly.pdbx_strand_id
1 'polypeptide(L)'
;MNEKIEAAKKAYQEAAENLIEVVREVYPVGTKLNVQIGTPIITIEVTGHNGSWWYEPGQIYGFNVITGKKRSFSPSQVMEVAP
;
A
#
# COMPACT_ATOMS: atom_id res chain seq x y z
N MET A 1 -20.83 26.27 2.44
CA MET A 1 -20.27 24.92 2.20
C MET A 1 -21.37 23.91 2.52
N ASN A 2 -21.61 22.88 1.70
CA ASN A 2 -22.70 21.91 1.96
C ASN A 2 -22.25 20.92 3.06
N GLU A 3 -22.90 20.95 4.22
CA GLU A 3 -22.53 20.14 5.40
C GLU A 3 -22.45 18.64 5.10
N LYS A 4 -23.31 18.14 4.20
CA LYS A 4 -23.28 16.74 3.76
C LYS A 4 -21.98 16.37 3.03
N ILE A 5 -21.46 17.31 2.22
CA ILE A 5 -20.22 17.10 1.48
C ILE A 5 -19.03 17.07 2.44
N GLU A 6 -19.00 17.94 3.44
CA GLU A 6 -17.92 17.96 4.43
C GLU A 6 -17.92 16.71 5.32
N ALA A 7 -19.09 16.25 5.76
CA ALA A 7 -19.20 14.98 6.48
C ALA A 7 -18.69 13.80 5.64
N ALA A 8 -19.04 13.76 4.35
CA ALA A 8 -18.58 12.71 3.45
C ALA A 8 -17.05 12.75 3.23
N LYS A 9 -16.46 13.95 3.08
CA LYS A 9 -15.00 14.10 2.98
C LYS A 9 -14.28 13.64 4.25
N LYS A 10 -14.82 13.97 5.42
CA LYS A 10 -14.25 13.56 6.70
C LYS A 10 -14.26 12.04 6.85
N ALA A 11 -15.39 11.40 6.56
CA ALA A 11 -15.50 9.94 6.61
C ALA A 11 -14.54 9.25 5.63
N TYR A 12 -14.37 9.82 4.43
CA TYR A 12 -13.39 9.34 3.46
C TYR A 12 -11.95 9.46 3.98
N GLN A 13 -11.58 10.61 4.56
CA GLN A 13 -10.25 10.81 5.13
C GLN A 13 -9.96 9.80 6.26
N GLU A 14 -10.89 9.64 7.21
CA GLU A 14 -10.74 8.69 8.32
C GLU A 14 -10.57 7.24 7.81
N ALA A 15 -11.36 6.83 6.81
CA ALA A 15 -11.24 5.51 6.20
C ALA A 15 -9.89 5.31 5.48
N ALA A 16 -9.40 6.35 4.79
CA ALA A 16 -8.13 6.32 4.09
C ALA A 16 -6.93 6.25 5.07
N GLU A 17 -6.98 7.02 6.16
CA GLU A 17 -5.97 6.99 7.23
C GLU A 17 -5.93 5.60 7.90
N ASN A 18 -7.10 5.04 8.24
CA ASN A 18 -7.19 3.69 8.79
C ASN A 18 -6.62 2.63 7.84
N LEU A 19 -6.91 2.73 6.54
CA LEU A 19 -6.32 1.82 5.55
C LEU A 19 -4.79 1.91 5.51
N ILE A 20 -4.23 3.12 5.60
CA ILE A 20 -2.78 3.32 5.63
C ILE A 20 -2.16 2.65 6.87
N GLU A 21 -2.79 2.78 8.04
CA GLU A 21 -2.32 2.16 9.28
C GLU A 21 -2.35 0.63 9.21
N VAL A 22 -3.48 0.05 8.79
CA VAL A 22 -3.63 -1.41 8.67
C VAL A 22 -2.62 -1.99 7.69
N VAL A 23 -2.40 -1.34 6.54
CA VAL A 23 -1.41 -1.83 5.55
C VAL A 23 0.00 -1.80 6.13
N ARG A 24 0.36 -0.76 6.90
CA ARG A 24 1.68 -0.66 7.55
C ARG A 24 1.90 -1.75 8.59
N GLU A 25 0.86 -2.12 9.33
CA GLU A 25 0.91 -3.16 10.35
C GLU A 25 1.03 -4.55 9.71
N VAL A 26 0.26 -4.83 8.66
CA VAL A 26 0.26 -6.12 7.98
C VAL A 26 1.54 -6.33 7.16
N TYR A 27 2.06 -5.26 6.53
CA TYR A 27 3.24 -5.31 5.67
C TYR A 27 4.32 -4.32 6.10
N PRO A 28 4.95 -4.50 7.27
CA PRO A 28 5.94 -3.53 7.76
C PRO A 28 7.16 -3.43 6.85
N VAL A 29 7.89 -2.32 6.97
CA VAL A 29 9.16 -2.11 6.27
C VAL A 29 10.13 -3.25 6.59
N GLY A 30 10.80 -3.78 5.56
CA GLY A 30 11.69 -4.94 5.64
C GLY A 30 11.01 -6.28 5.36
N THR A 31 9.68 -6.34 5.32
CA THR A 31 8.97 -7.56 4.91
C THR A 31 9.20 -7.85 3.43
N LYS A 32 9.40 -9.13 3.10
CA LYS A 32 9.44 -9.60 1.71
C LYS A 32 8.08 -10.15 1.32
N LEU A 33 7.58 -9.71 0.16
CA LEU A 33 6.26 -10.08 -0.36
C LEU A 33 6.41 -10.67 -1.75
N ASN A 34 5.69 -11.76 -2.01
CA ASN A 34 5.46 -12.22 -3.38
C ASN A 34 4.26 -11.46 -3.93
N VAL A 35 4.50 -10.65 -4.96
CA VAL A 35 3.49 -9.76 -5.55
C VAL A 35 3.31 -10.03 -7.03
N GLN A 36 2.07 -9.93 -7.51
CA GLN A 36 1.74 -10.03 -8.92
C GLN A 36 1.61 -8.64 -9.53
N ILE A 37 2.60 -8.24 -10.34
CA ILE A 37 2.59 -6.97 -11.07
C ILE A 37 2.44 -7.25 -12.56
N GLY A 38 1.22 -7.15 -13.06
CA GLY A 38 0.88 -7.64 -14.39
C GLY A 38 0.90 -9.17 -14.42
N THR A 39 1.63 -9.76 -15.37
CA THR A 39 1.76 -11.21 -15.49
C THR A 39 2.75 -11.85 -14.49
N PRO A 40 3.96 -11.28 -14.24
CA PRO A 40 4.93 -11.95 -13.39
C PRO A 40 4.63 -11.82 -11.89
N ILE A 41 4.93 -12.89 -11.15
CA ILE A 41 5.10 -12.85 -9.69
C ILE A 41 6.55 -12.49 -9.40
N ILE A 42 6.75 -11.49 -8.55
CA ILE A 42 8.08 -11.02 -8.14
C ILE A 42 8.14 -10.88 -6.63
N THR A 43 9.33 -11.09 -6.06
CA THR A 43 9.59 -10.81 -4.65
C THR A 43 10.04 -9.36 -4.48
N ILE A 44 9.34 -8.64 -3.61
CA ILE A 44 9.63 -7.25 -3.25
C ILE A 44 9.91 -7.16 -1.77
N GLU A 45 10.95 -6.42 -1.39
CA GLU A 45 11.15 -5.98 -0.01
C GLU A 45 10.51 -4.61 0.19
N VAL A 46 9.66 -4.49 1.22
CA VAL A 46 8.93 -3.27 1.54
C VAL A 46 9.90 -2.22 2.08
N THR A 47 9.88 -1.04 1.48
CA THR A 47 10.68 0.13 1.92
C THR A 47 9.84 1.23 2.53
N GLY A 48 8.53 1.21 2.35
CA GLY A 48 7.65 2.25 2.87
C GLY A 48 6.22 2.15 2.35
N HIS A 49 5.41 3.12 2.75
CA HIS A 49 3.98 3.18 2.45
C HIS A 49 3.59 4.60 2.10
N ASN A 50 2.60 4.74 1.23
CA ASN A 50 2.00 6.05 0.98
C ASN A 50 1.31 6.56 2.26
N GLY A 51 1.61 7.81 2.64
CA GLY A 51 1.00 8.48 3.78
C GLY A 51 -0.12 9.45 3.41
N SER A 52 -0.43 9.57 2.12
CA SER A 52 -1.43 10.52 1.62
C SER A 52 -2.83 9.92 1.68
N TRP A 53 -3.71 10.45 2.52
CA TRP A 53 -5.11 10.01 2.58
C TRP A 53 -5.89 10.33 1.29
N TRP A 54 -5.45 11.33 0.53
CA TRP A 54 -6.14 11.86 -0.66
C TRP A 54 -5.70 11.23 -1.99
N TYR A 55 -4.65 10.40 -1.99
CA TYR A 55 -4.14 9.76 -3.20
C TYR A 55 -3.61 8.38 -2.86
N GLU A 56 -4.21 7.33 -3.45
CA GLU A 56 -3.82 5.91 -3.32
C GLU A 56 -3.48 5.48 -1.86
N PRO A 57 -4.44 5.62 -0.92
CA PRO A 57 -4.24 5.15 0.44
C PRO A 57 -4.03 3.64 0.47
N GLY A 58 -3.01 3.18 1.20
CA GLY A 58 -2.62 1.78 1.25
C GLY A 58 -1.63 1.34 0.16
N GLN A 59 -1.18 2.23 -0.72
CA GLN A 59 -0.09 1.90 -1.65
C GLN A 59 1.21 1.57 -0.90
N ILE A 60 1.86 0.48 -1.32
CA ILE A 60 3.10 -0.04 -0.75
C ILE A 60 4.25 0.30 -1.69
N TYR A 61 5.40 0.69 -1.14
CA TYR A 61 6.65 0.92 -1.86
C TYR A 61 7.67 -0.15 -1.50
N GLY A 62 8.43 -0.58 -2.49
CA GLY A 62 9.52 -1.51 -2.27
C GLY A 62 10.49 -1.59 -3.43
N PHE A 63 11.48 -2.48 -3.31
CA PHE A 63 12.36 -2.85 -4.42
C PHE A 63 12.21 -4.33 -4.74
N ASN A 64 12.27 -4.64 -6.03
CA ASN A 64 12.38 -6.02 -6.47
C ASN A 64 13.74 -6.59 -6.02
N VAL A 65 13.72 -7.68 -5.26
CA VAL A 65 14.92 -8.26 -4.63
C VAL A 65 15.95 -8.75 -5.65
N ILE A 66 15.51 -9.16 -6.85
CA ILE A 66 16.38 -9.67 -7.91
C ILE A 66 17.02 -8.53 -8.72
N THR A 67 16.23 -7.51 -9.06
CA THR A 67 16.63 -6.47 -10.02
C THR A 67 17.02 -5.15 -9.37
N GLY A 68 16.77 -4.98 -8.06
CA GLY A 68 16.96 -3.72 -7.33
C GLY A 68 16.01 -2.58 -7.75
N LYS A 69 15.10 -2.82 -8.69
CA LYS A 69 14.21 -1.78 -9.23
C LYS A 69 13.12 -1.43 -8.23
N LYS A 70 12.93 -0.13 -8.00
CA LYS A 70 11.81 0.40 -7.22
C LYS A 70 10.46 0.10 -7.88
N ARG A 71 9.48 -0.21 -7.04
CA ARG A 71 8.11 -0.54 -7.42
C ARG A 71 7.14 0.04 -6.39
N SER A 72 5.95 0.36 -6.87
CA SER A 72 4.77 0.59 -6.06
C SER A 72 3.66 -0.36 -6.49
N PHE A 73 2.83 -0.78 -5.54
CA PHE A 73 1.75 -1.74 -5.77
C PHE A 73 0.68 -1.60 -4.68
N SER A 74 -0.51 -2.11 -4.95
CA SER A 74 -1.60 -2.16 -3.97
C SER A 74 -1.55 -3.46 -3.14
N PRO A 75 -2.16 -3.48 -1.95
CA PRO A 75 -2.27 -4.69 -1.13
C PRO A 75 -2.96 -5.85 -1.87
N SER A 76 -3.86 -5.55 -2.80
CA SER A 76 -4.56 -6.56 -3.60
C SER A 76 -3.66 -7.32 -4.59
N GLN A 77 -2.43 -6.85 -4.80
CA GLN A 77 -1.42 -7.51 -5.63
C GLN A 77 -0.52 -8.44 -4.81
N VAL A 78 -0.64 -8.44 -3.48
CA VAL A 78 0.12 -9.32 -2.60
C VAL A 78 -0.51 -10.71 -2.60
N MET A 79 0.29 -11.70 -2.96
CA MET A 79 -0.13 -13.10 -2.96
C MET A 79 0.14 -13.76 -1.60
N GLU A 80 1.33 -13.52 -1.05
CA GLU A 80 1.79 -14.08 0.21
C GLU A 80 3.02 -13.34 0.74
N VAL A 81 3.33 -13.55 2.02
CA VAL A 81 4.60 -13.15 2.63
C VAL A 81 5.68 -14.16 2.24
N ALA A 82 6.79 -13.67 1.70
CA ALA A 82 7.91 -14.52 1.30
C ALA A 82 8.74 -14.94 2.53
N PRO A 83 9.38 -16.12 2.49
CA PRO A 83 10.23 -16.62 3.57
C PRO A 83 11.52 -15.81 3.79
#